data_AF-A0AAD8DRP0-F1
#
_entry.id   AF-A0AAD8DRP0-F1
#
_cell.length_a   1.000
_cell.length_b   1.000
_cell.length_c   1.000
_cell.angle_alpha   90.00
_cell.angle_beta   90.00
_cell.angle_gamma   90.00
#
_symmetry.space_group_name_H-M   'P 1'
#
loop_
_entity.id
_entity.type
_entity.pdbx_description
1 polymer ?
#
loop_
_entity_poly.entity_id
_entity_poly.type
_entity_poly.pdbx_seq_one_letter_code
_entity_poly.pdbx_strand_id
1 'polypeptide(L)' 'MPHLLFLTETQIRCPPDAAYFNYPGYSLEHHFLQRAGVCVYVRNDICCQRLRHLEDPLLSTLWLLVDTGMDKIV' A
#
# COMPACT_ATOMS: atom_id res chain seq x y z
N MET A 1 11.32 -9.61 -9.56
CA MET A 1 10.00 -9.32 -8.96
C MET A 1 10.05 -7.95 -8.31
N PRO A 2 9.04 -7.08 -8.49
CA PRO A 2 9.07 -5.70 -8.00
C PRO A 2 9.11 -5.65 -6.46
N HIS A 3 9.83 -4.69 -5.90
CA HIS A 3 9.86 -4.47 -4.44
C HIS A 3 8.55 -3.86 -3.93
N LEU A 4 7.97 -2.98 -4.74
CA LEU A 4 6.70 -2.29 -4.49
C LEU A 4 5.89 -2.34 -5.79
N LEU A 5 4.63 -2.75 -5.71
CA LEU A 5 3.68 -2.70 -6.82
C LEU A 5 2.48 -1.85 -6.42
N PHE A 6 2.36 -0.68 -7.04
CA PHE A 6 1.27 0.27 -6.81
C PHE A 6 0.15 0.05 -7.81
N LEU A 7 -1.08 -0.07 -7.31
CA LEU A 7 -2.29 -0.15 -8.13
C LEU A 7 -3.21 1.00 -7.76
N THR A 8 -3.70 1.70 -8.77
CA THR A 8 -4.65 2.82 -8.65
C THR A 8 -5.93 2.48 -9.39
N GLU A 9 -7.03 3.16 -9.05
CA GLU A 9 -8.36 2.91 -9.63
C GLU A 9 -8.79 1.44 -9.49
N THR A 10 -8.53 0.83 -8.34
CA THR A 10 -8.84 -0.59 -8.11
C THR A 10 -10.35 -0.86 -8.17
N GLN A 11 -11.18 0.14 -7.84
CA GLN A 11 -12.64 0.11 -7.86
C GLN A 11 -13.24 -1.02 -7.01
N ILE A 12 -12.46 -1.54 -6.07
CA ILE A 12 -12.85 -2.57 -5.12
C ILE A 12 -13.59 -1.88 -3.97
N ARG A 13 -14.81 -2.32 -3.69
CA ARG A 13 -15.51 -1.91 -2.47
C ARG A 13 -14.83 -2.57 -1.28
N CYS A 14 -14.54 -1.83 -0.21
CA CYS A 14 -13.88 -2.34 1.00
C CYS A 14 -14.51 -3.69 1.44
N PRO A 15 -13.80 -4.81 1.29
CA PRO A 15 -14.34 -6.13 1.57
C PRO A 15 -14.35 -6.38 3.09
N PRO A 16 -15.26 -7.21 3.61
CA PRO A 16 -15.25 -7.61 5.02
C PRO A 16 -14.03 -8.48 5.37
N ASP A 17 -13.47 -9.17 4.37
CA ASP A 17 -12.24 -9.96 4.49
C ASP A 17 -11.31 -9.63 3.31
N ALA A 18 -10.09 -9.19 3.63
CA ALA A 18 -9.06 -8.86 2.65
C ALA A 18 -8.14 -10.06 2.32
N ALA A 19 -8.35 -11.23 2.93
CA ALA A 19 -7.46 -12.38 2.79
C ALA A 19 -7.32 -12.88 1.34
N TYR A 20 -8.36 -12.70 0.51
CA TYR A 20 -8.32 -13.02 -0.92
C TYR A 20 -7.21 -12.27 -1.68
N PHE A 21 -6.83 -11.09 -1.20
CA PHE A 21 -5.80 -10.26 -1.84
C PHE A 21 -4.39 -10.59 -1.37
N ASN A 22 -4.22 -11.51 -0.42
CA ASN A 22 -2.90 -11.89 0.08
C ASN A 22 -2.11 -12.64 -1.01
N TYR A 23 -0.82 -12.31 -1.12
CA TYR A 23 0.09 -12.98 -2.04
C TYR A 23 1.36 -13.42 -1.29
N PRO A 24 1.83 -14.67 -1.45
CA PRO A 24 3.01 -15.15 -0.74
C PRO A 24 4.24 -14.28 -0.95
N GLY A 25 4.91 -13.90 0.14
CA GLY A 25 6.10 -13.05 0.09
C GLY A 25 5.82 -11.54 -0.02
N TYR A 26 4.56 -11.12 0.04
CA TYR A 26 4.17 -9.72 0.04
C TYR A 26 3.17 -9.40 1.15
N SER A 27 3.29 -8.21 1.71
CA SER A 27 2.27 -7.57 2.53
C SER A 27 1.44 -6.62 1.66
N LEU A 28 0.19 -6.40 2.04
CA LEU A 28 -0.75 -5.55 1.32
C LEU A 28 -1.17 -4.39 2.21
N GLU A 29 -0.95 -3.16 1.73
CA GLU A 29 -1.57 -1.97 2.27
C GLU A 29 -2.61 -1.46 1.26
N HIS A 30 -3.81 -1.15 1.73
CA HIS A 30 -4.90 -0.79 0.84
C HIS A 30 -5.79 0.32 1.39
N HIS A 31 -6.40 1.06 0.48
CA HIS A 31 -7.53 1.95 0.70
C HIS A 31 -8.54 1.70 -0.42
N PHE A 32 -9.39 0.69 -0.23
CA PHE A 32 -10.37 0.24 -1.21
C PHE A 32 -11.66 1.07 -1.14
N LEU A 33 -12.06 1.64 -2.29
CA LEU A 33 -13.22 2.50 -2.43
C LEU A 33 -13.97 2.18 -3.72
N GLN A 34 -15.30 2.17 -3.66
CA GLN A 34 -16.13 2.00 -4.85
C GLN A 34 -15.98 3.27 -5.74
N ARG A 35 -15.55 3.10 -7.00
CA ARG A 35 -15.24 4.18 -7.98
C ARG A 35 -13.96 5.00 -7.70
N ALA A 36 -13.07 4.47 -6.87
CA ALA A 36 -11.71 4.95 -6.71
C ALA A 36 -10.88 3.76 -6.23
N GLY A 37 -9.91 3.96 -5.34
CA GLY A 37 -9.25 2.88 -4.63
C GLY A 37 -7.79 2.74 -5.02
N VAL A 38 -6.95 2.54 -4.01
CA VAL A 38 -5.53 2.32 -4.18
C VAL A 38 -5.06 1.16 -3.31
N CYS A 39 -4.06 0.42 -3.77
CA CYS A 39 -3.32 -0.50 -2.93
C CYS A 39 -1.86 -0.59 -3.35
N VAL A 40 -1.05 -1.11 -2.44
CA VAL A 40 0.35 -1.41 -2.68
C VAL A 40 0.65 -2.80 -2.16
N TYR A 41 1.28 -3.61 -3.00
CA TYR A 41 1.94 -4.83 -2.58
C TYR A 41 3.39 -4.50 -2.25
N VAL A 42 3.82 -4.79 -1.02
CA VAL A 42 5.18 -4.56 -0.54
C VAL A 42 5.85 -5.92 -0.33
N ARG A 43 7.02 -6.13 -0.91
CA ARG A 43 7.76 -7.39 -0.70
C ARG A 43 8.18 -7.49 0.77
N ASN A 44 8.07 -8.67 1.37
CA ASN A 44 8.23 -8.85 2.83
C ASN A 44 9.61 -8.49 3.40
N ASP A 45 10.64 -8.39 2.56
CA ASP A 45 12.00 -7.98 2.92
C ASP A 45 12.23 -6.46 2.83
N ILE A 46 11.19 -5.68 2.52
CA ILE A 46 11.24 -4.22 2.48
C ILE A 46 10.62 -3.64 3.76
N CYS A 47 11.38 -2.78 4.44
CA CYS A 47 10.88 -1.98 5.54
C CYS A 47 9.99 -0.85 4.99
N CYS A 48 8.68 -0.97 5.21
CA CYS A 48 7.69 0.01 4.79
C CYS A 48 6.68 0.26 5.91
N GLN A 49 6.33 1.52 6.15
CA GLN A 49 5.33 1.92 7.14
C GLN A 49 4.29 2.84 6.51
N ARG A 50 3.01 2.53 6.70
CA ARG A 50 1.90 3.40 6.31
C ARG A 50 1.70 4.54 7.31
N LEU A 51 1.72 5.77 6.82
CA LEU A 51 1.54 7.00 7.60
C LEU A 51 0.10 7.49 7.53
N ARG A 52 -0.81 6.80 8.21
CA ARG A 52 -2.26 7.08 8.16
C ARG A 52 -2.64 8.51 8.56
N HIS A 53 -1.85 9.16 9.41
CA HIS A 53 -2.11 10.54 9.86
C HIS A 53 -1.91 11.59 8.75
N LEU A 54 -1.29 11.22 7.63
CA LEU A 54 -1.13 12.07 6.45
C LEU A 54 -2.19 11.80 5.37
N GLU A 55 -3.01 10.76 5.54
CA GLU A 55 -4.04 10.40 4.58
C GLU A 55 -5.28 11.29 4.74
N ASP A 56 -5.73 11.89 3.63
CA ASP A 56 -6.99 12.62 3.57
C ASP A 56 -8.13 11.61 3.27
N PRO A 57 -9.18 11.51 4.11
CA PRO A 57 -10.33 10.63 3.88
C PRO A 57 -11.10 10.91 2.59
N LEU A 58 -10.99 12.12 2.03
CA LEU A 58 -11.64 12.51 0.77
C LEU A 58 -10.85 12.05 -0.46
N LEU A 59 -9.60 11.63 -0.28
CA LEU A 59 -8.73 11.18 -1.37
C LEU A 59 -8.48 9.68 -1.28
N SER A 60 -8.38 9.04 -2.45
CA SER A 60 -7.93 7.65 -2.52
C SER A 60 -6.40 7.61 -2.54
N THR A 61 -5.80 7.87 -1.38
CA THR A 61 -4.33 7.94 -1.21
C THR A 61 -3.83 6.97 -0.15
N LEU A 62 -2.59 6.53 -0.33
CA LEU A 62 -1.78 5.84 0.67
C LEU A 62 -0.48 6.64 0.87
N TRP A 63 -0.13 6.93 2.12
CA TRP A 63 1.15 7.53 2.45
C TRP A 63 2.07 6.48 3.04
N LEU A 64 3.23 6.26 2.41
CA LEU A 64 4.19 5.23 2.79
C LEU A 64 5.54 5.85 3.05
N LEU A 65 6.14 5.51 4.20
CA LEU A 65 7.55 5.66 4.45
C LEU A 65 8.25 4.37 4.04
N VAL A 66 9.14 4.46 3.05
CA VAL A 66 9.95 3.33 2.59
C VAL A 66 11.38 3.56 3.05
N ASP A 67 11.90 2.63 3.85
CA ASP A 67 13.30 2.61 4.20
C ASP A 67 14.07 1.89 3.08
N THR A 68 14.89 2.65 2.36
CA THR A 68 15.70 2.12 1.25
C THR A 68 17.07 1.64 1.71
N GLY A 69 17.37 1.68 3.02
CA GLY A 69 18.69 1.33 3.56
C GLY A 69 19.81 2.24 3.05
N MET A 70 19.47 3.36 2.40
CA MET A 70 20.44 4.37 2.02
C MET A 70 20.73 5.20 3.26
N ASP A 71 21.89 4.98 3.87
CA ASP A 71 22.51 5.97 4.74
C ASP A 71 22.36 7.35 4.08
N LYS A 72 21.84 8.30 4.83
CA LYS A 72 21.70 9.68 4.38
C LYS A 72 23.03 10.10 3.77
N ILE A 73 23.05 10.42 2.47
CA ILE A 73 24.19 11.11 1.88
C ILE A 73 24.25 12.47 2.59
N VAL A 74 25.20 12.58 3.52
CA VAL A 74 25.53 13.79 4.29
C VAL A 74 26.05 14.86 3.33
#